data_AF-A0A2I6QNJ9-F1
#
_entry.id   AF-A0A2I6QNJ9-F1
#
_cell.length_a   1.000
_cell.length_b   1.000
_cell.length_c   1.000
_cell.angle_alpha   90.00
_cell.angle_beta   90.00
_cell.angle_gamma   90.00
#
_symmetry.space_group_name_H-M   'P 1'
#
loop_
_entity.id
_entity.type
_entity.pdbx_description
1 polymer ?
#
loop_
_entity_poly.entity_id
_entity_poly.type
_entity_poly.pdbx_seq_one_letter_code
_entity_poly.pdbx_strand_id
1 'polypeptide(L)'
;MEERIAPLRQDDLELVIGDFDQDGGIVPRFGTMQGIHAIAAKDFMVRTGFPVLLVDLNGRLGVRKEFRRFSAFVQELEALLDLEASGAPVPRVMNVDWEAHTITISFVPGAVVREMLAEGGADIRDRTLETAYSRAIDKERIRRGRDVVPRVLSDWQVSRIAGALADIHAAGYALEDVKFGNIILDRKGEPVFIDLERALPIARLPRWLADHARQLDWRKFRDHFGDRAA
;
A
#
# COMPACT_ATOMS: atom_id res chain seq x y z
N MET A 1 -2.93 1.32 31.96
CA MET A 1 -3.74 0.42 31.12
C MET A 1 -2.90 -0.77 30.67
N GLU A 2 -1.69 -0.56 30.17
CA GLU A 2 -0.69 -1.59 29.81
C GLU A 2 -0.49 -2.70 30.85
N GLU A 3 -0.30 -2.36 32.12
CA GLU A 3 -0.07 -3.35 33.20
C GLU A 3 -1.25 -4.33 33.40
N ARG A 4 -2.47 -3.94 33.03
CA ARG A 4 -3.66 -4.80 33.19
C ARG A 4 -3.86 -5.77 32.03
N ILE A 5 -3.25 -5.50 30.87
CA ILE A 5 -3.44 -6.27 29.64
C ILE A 5 -2.21 -7.15 29.34
N ALA A 6 -1.03 -6.77 29.83
CA ALA A 6 0.20 -7.53 29.68
C ALA A 6 0.07 -9.04 30.01
N PRO A 7 -0.64 -9.46 31.08
CA PRO A 7 -0.79 -10.89 31.40
C PRO A 7 -1.73 -11.66 30.45
N LEU A 8 -2.56 -10.94 29.69
CA LEU A 8 -3.50 -11.52 28.71
C LEU A 8 -2.88 -11.62 27.31
N ARG A 9 -1.72 -10.98 27.08
CA ARG A 9 -0.99 -11.12 25.84
C ARG A 9 -0.24 -12.45 25.84
N GLN A 10 -0.47 -13.23 24.80
CA GLN A 10 0.40 -14.33 24.45
C GLN A 10 1.42 -13.78 23.47
N ASP A 11 2.71 -13.96 23.76
CA ASP A 11 3.77 -13.54 22.87
C ASP A 11 3.58 -14.21 21.50
N ASP A 12 3.75 -13.42 20.45
CA ASP A 12 3.66 -13.83 19.04
C ASP A 12 2.28 -14.31 18.58
N LEU A 13 1.24 -14.12 19.41
CA LEU A 13 -0.13 -14.34 18.99
C LEU A 13 -0.67 -13.09 18.27
N GLU A 14 -1.02 -13.26 17.00
CA GLU A 14 -1.73 -12.23 16.23
C GLU A 14 -3.22 -12.18 16.61
N LEU A 15 -3.66 -11.04 17.13
CA LEU A 15 -5.07 -10.77 17.38
C LEU A 15 -5.66 -9.94 16.24
N VAL A 16 -6.60 -10.51 15.49
CA VAL A 16 -7.32 -9.76 14.44
C VAL A 16 -8.32 -8.79 15.07
N ILE A 17 -8.09 -7.49 14.90
CA ILE A 17 -8.88 -6.41 15.53
C ILE A 17 -9.72 -5.59 14.54
N GLY A 18 -9.53 -5.76 13.24
CA GLY A 18 -10.30 -5.06 12.22
C GLY A 18 -10.14 -5.65 10.83
N ASP A 19 -11.03 -5.26 9.94
CA ASP A 19 -11.06 -5.69 8.54
C ASP A 19 -10.89 -4.48 7.63
N PHE A 20 -10.01 -4.58 6.64
CA PHE A 20 -9.92 -3.60 5.57
C PHE A 20 -10.92 -3.94 4.47
N ASP A 21 -11.63 -2.92 3.99
CA ASP A 21 -12.55 -3.02 2.88
C ASP A 21 -11.81 -2.91 1.52
N GLN A 22 -12.55 -2.92 0.41
CA GLN A 22 -11.99 -2.79 -0.95
C GLN A 22 -11.26 -1.46 -1.18
N ASP A 23 -11.73 -0.36 -0.57
CA ASP A 23 -11.16 0.97 -0.77
C ASP A 23 -10.04 1.30 0.26
N GLY A 24 -9.87 0.47 1.29
CA GLY A 24 -8.89 0.64 2.37
C GLY A 24 -9.47 1.21 3.66
N GLY A 25 -10.79 1.38 3.73
CA GLY A 25 -11.50 1.73 4.96
C GLY A 25 -11.48 0.58 5.96
N ILE A 26 -11.45 0.90 7.25
CA ILE A 26 -11.29 -0.10 8.32
C ILE A 26 -12.60 -0.22 9.09
N VAL A 27 -13.10 -1.45 9.25
CA VAL A 27 -14.16 -1.75 10.22
C VAL A 27 -13.52 -2.45 11.44
N PRO A 28 -13.55 -1.83 12.62
CA PRO A 28 -13.12 -2.48 13.86
C PRO A 28 -14.00 -3.69 14.18
N ARG A 29 -13.37 -4.80 14.63
CA ARG A 29 -14.08 -5.93 15.22
C ARG A 29 -14.45 -5.69 16.68
N PHE A 30 -13.72 -4.81 17.36
CA PHE A 30 -13.88 -4.52 18.77
C PHE A 30 -13.97 -3.01 19.02
N GLY A 31 -15.17 -2.52 19.35
CA GLY A 31 -15.38 -1.14 19.82
C GLY A 31 -14.84 -0.07 18.86
N THR A 32 -14.47 1.08 19.42
CA THR A 32 -13.80 2.16 18.68
C THR A 32 -12.29 2.08 18.88
N MET A 33 -11.53 2.32 17.81
CA MET A 33 -10.07 2.36 17.86
C MET A 33 -9.60 3.81 17.84
N GLN A 34 -8.91 4.25 18.89
CA GLN A 34 -8.38 5.61 18.95
C GLN A 34 -7.27 5.81 17.90
N GLY A 35 -7.35 6.91 17.15
CA GLY A 35 -6.31 7.28 16.18
C GLY A 35 -6.35 6.52 14.85
N ILE A 36 -7.36 5.66 14.64
CA ILE A 36 -7.63 4.96 13.38
C ILE A 36 -8.95 5.49 12.84
N HIS A 37 -8.97 5.91 11.57
CA HIS A 37 -10.20 6.30 10.91
C HIS A 37 -11.02 5.06 10.53
N ALA A 38 -12.03 4.75 11.35
CA ALA A 38 -12.94 3.64 11.13
C ALA A 38 -14.15 4.06 10.27
N ILE A 39 -14.59 3.18 9.38
CA ILE A 39 -15.84 3.32 8.63
C ILE A 39 -16.97 2.56 9.34
N ALA A 40 -18.22 2.94 9.07
CA ALA A 40 -19.36 2.20 9.60
C ALA A 40 -19.53 0.87 8.85
N ALA A 41 -19.99 -0.17 9.55
CA ALA A 41 -20.18 -1.50 8.96
C ALA A 41 -21.13 -1.52 7.75
N LYS A 42 -22.11 -0.60 7.71
CA LYS A 42 -23.03 -0.43 6.57
C LYS A 42 -22.34 0.08 5.29
N ASP A 43 -21.20 0.74 5.45
CA ASP A 43 -20.43 1.34 4.35
C ASP A 43 -19.26 0.43 3.93
N PHE A 44 -19.14 -0.76 4.56
CA PHE A 44 -18.09 -1.73 4.30
C PHE A 44 -18.27 -2.42 2.96
N MET A 45 -17.20 -2.44 2.19
CA MET A 45 -17.14 -3.11 0.90
C MET A 45 -16.26 -4.33 0.94
N VAL A 46 -16.86 -5.50 0.71
CA VAL A 46 -16.13 -6.76 0.67
C VAL A 46 -15.06 -6.69 -0.42
N ARG A 47 -13.83 -7.06 -0.06
CA ARG A 47 -12.72 -7.14 -0.99
C ARG A 47 -12.99 -8.23 -2.03
N THR A 48 -12.78 -7.91 -3.30
CA THR A 48 -12.85 -8.88 -4.41
C THR A 48 -11.65 -9.84 -4.41
N GLY A 49 -10.57 -9.48 -3.70
CA GLY A 49 -9.39 -10.30 -3.46
C GLY A 49 -9.37 -10.92 -2.05
N PHE A 50 -8.17 -11.08 -1.50
CA PHE A 50 -8.00 -11.66 -0.17
C PHE A 50 -8.37 -10.69 0.95
N PRO A 51 -8.80 -11.23 2.11
CA PRO A 51 -8.91 -10.45 3.32
C PRO A 51 -7.58 -9.74 3.61
N VAL A 52 -7.67 -8.44 3.87
CA VAL A 52 -6.58 -7.68 4.46
C VAL A 52 -7.06 -7.31 5.85
N LEU A 53 -6.29 -7.69 6.86
CA LEU A 53 -6.72 -7.65 8.24
C LEU A 53 -5.84 -6.70 9.04
N LEU A 54 -6.47 -5.92 9.92
CA LEU A 54 -5.74 -5.18 10.95
C LEU A 54 -5.53 -6.11 12.14
N VAL A 55 -4.27 -6.26 12.56
CA VAL A 55 -3.89 -7.13 13.67
C VAL A 55 -3.14 -6.36 14.75
N ASP A 56 -3.29 -6.78 16.01
CA ASP A 56 -2.35 -6.46 17.08
C ASP A 56 -1.38 -7.64 17.22
N LEU A 57 -0.09 -7.36 17.12
CA LEU A 57 0.98 -8.33 17.36
C LEU A 57 1.94 -7.73 18.38
N ASN A 58 1.99 -8.31 19.57
CA ASN A 58 2.82 -7.84 20.69
C ASN A 58 2.60 -6.34 21.00
N GLY A 59 1.36 -5.86 20.88
CA GLY A 59 1.01 -4.45 21.11
C GLY A 59 1.36 -3.47 20.00
N ARG A 60 1.73 -3.98 18.82
CA ARG A 60 2.00 -3.18 17.63
C ARG A 60 0.95 -3.50 16.57
N LEU A 61 0.45 -2.46 15.92
CA LEU A 61 -0.50 -2.61 14.83
C LEU A 61 0.20 -3.11 13.57
N GLY A 62 -0.32 -4.20 13.02
CA GLY A 62 0.10 -4.78 11.76
C GLY A 62 -1.05 -4.88 10.76
N VAL A 63 -0.70 -5.02 9.49
CA VAL A 63 -1.59 -5.35 8.39
C VAL A 63 -1.21 -6.75 7.92
N ARG A 64 -2.12 -7.72 8.08
CA ARG A 64 -1.92 -9.07 7.57
C ARG A 64 -2.51 -9.20 6.18
N LYS A 65 -1.67 -9.58 5.22
CA LYS A 65 -2.03 -9.89 3.84
C LYS A 65 -1.90 -11.40 3.62
N GLU A 66 -2.94 -12.00 3.05
CA GLU A 66 -2.96 -13.40 2.64
C GLU A 66 -2.73 -13.52 1.13
N PHE A 67 -2.00 -14.57 0.72
CA PHE A 67 -1.59 -14.77 -0.66
C PHE A 67 -2.01 -16.15 -1.18
N ARG A 68 -2.79 -16.19 -2.25
CA ARG A 68 -3.11 -17.46 -2.94
C ARG A 68 -1.97 -18.03 -3.78
N ARG A 69 -1.13 -17.16 -4.31
CA ARG A 69 0.00 -17.57 -5.16
C ARG A 69 1.27 -17.51 -4.33
N PHE A 70 1.89 -18.67 -4.12
CA PHE A 70 3.17 -18.78 -3.44
C PHE A 70 4.23 -17.86 -4.06
N SER A 71 4.24 -17.70 -5.38
CA SER A 71 5.16 -16.77 -6.05
C SER A 71 4.96 -15.31 -5.65
N ALA A 72 3.71 -14.86 -5.48
CA ALA A 72 3.41 -13.49 -5.07
C ALA A 72 3.78 -13.26 -3.60
N PHE A 73 3.55 -14.28 -2.75
CA PHE A 73 3.99 -14.28 -1.36
C PHE A 73 5.52 -14.15 -1.24
N VAL A 74 6.28 -15.02 -1.92
CA VAL A 74 7.76 -14.95 -1.90
C VAL A 74 8.26 -13.63 -2.48
N GLN A 75 7.68 -13.18 -3.60
CA GLN A 75 8.09 -11.94 -4.26
C GLN A 75 7.86 -10.71 -3.36
N GLU A 76 6.71 -10.61 -2.71
CA GLU A 76 6.44 -9.51 -1.78
C GLU A 76 7.34 -9.60 -0.54
N LEU A 77 7.56 -10.80 0.01
CA LEU A 77 8.44 -10.99 1.17
C LEU A 77 9.89 -10.59 0.86
N GLU A 78 10.45 -11.07 -0.25
CA GLU A 78 11.82 -10.72 -0.66
C GLU A 78 11.96 -9.21 -0.90
N ALA A 79 11.01 -8.61 -1.62
CA ALA A 79 11.03 -7.17 -1.86
C ALA A 79 10.93 -6.36 -0.56
N LEU A 80 10.05 -6.74 0.37
CA LEU A 80 9.93 -6.06 1.66
C LEU A 80 11.23 -6.12 2.47
N LEU A 81 11.85 -7.29 2.58
CA LEU A 81 13.07 -7.48 3.35
C LEU A 81 14.26 -6.69 2.76
N ASP A 82 14.46 -6.75 1.45
CA ASP A 82 15.56 -6.04 0.78
C ASP A 82 15.36 -4.52 0.82
N LEU A 83 14.12 -4.05 0.59
CA LEU A 83 13.80 -2.63 0.63
C LEU A 83 13.87 -2.06 2.05
N GLU A 84 13.36 -2.78 3.06
CA GLU A 84 13.51 -2.40 4.47
C GLU A 84 15.00 -2.29 4.86
N ALA A 85 15.82 -3.27 4.48
CA ALA A 85 17.26 -3.27 4.75
C ALA A 85 17.99 -2.09 4.10
N SER A 86 17.52 -1.63 2.94
CA SER A 86 18.06 -0.45 2.25
C SER A 86 17.59 0.89 2.83
N GLY A 87 16.61 0.87 3.74
CA GLY A 87 15.96 2.08 4.26
C GLY A 87 14.95 2.71 3.28
N ALA A 88 14.55 1.98 2.23
CA ALA A 88 13.51 2.43 1.31
C ALA A 88 12.15 2.52 2.03
N PRO A 89 11.25 3.41 1.59
CA PRO A 89 10.01 3.69 2.31
C PRO A 89 8.94 2.63 2.02
N VAL A 90 9.06 1.50 2.70
CA VAL A 90 8.11 0.38 2.69
C VAL A 90 7.73 0.00 4.12
N PRO A 91 6.59 -0.67 4.34
CA PRO A 91 6.25 -1.25 5.63
C PRO A 91 7.28 -2.29 6.07
N ARG A 92 7.49 -2.41 7.37
CA ARG A 92 8.41 -3.42 7.95
C ARG A 92 7.74 -4.76 8.06
N VAL A 93 8.48 -5.85 7.83
CA VAL A 93 7.98 -7.20 8.10
C VAL A 93 7.93 -7.43 9.61
N MET A 94 6.76 -7.80 10.13
CA MET A 94 6.56 -8.11 11.55
C MET A 94 6.44 -9.59 11.83
N ASN A 95 5.77 -10.33 10.94
CA ASN A 95 5.59 -11.77 11.04
C ASN A 95 5.37 -12.39 9.65
N VAL A 96 5.70 -13.68 9.54
CA VAL A 96 5.54 -14.47 8.31
C VAL A 96 5.02 -15.84 8.67
N ASP A 97 3.89 -16.23 8.08
CA ASP A 97 3.36 -17.59 8.13
C ASP A 97 3.55 -18.27 6.77
N TRP A 98 4.46 -19.24 6.72
CA TRP A 98 4.76 -20.00 5.50
C TRP A 98 3.69 -21.04 5.16
N GLU A 99 2.92 -21.52 6.13
CA GLU A 99 1.87 -22.52 5.90
C GLU A 99 0.60 -21.85 5.35
N ALA A 100 0.20 -20.74 5.95
CA ALA A 100 -0.93 -19.94 5.50
C ALA A 100 -0.57 -18.98 4.35
N HIS A 101 0.71 -18.84 4.00
CA HIS A 101 1.25 -17.84 3.07
C HIS A 101 0.74 -16.43 3.41
N THR A 102 0.98 -16.00 4.65
CA THR A 102 0.61 -14.66 5.10
C THR A 102 1.83 -13.86 5.52
N ILE A 103 1.79 -12.56 5.23
CA ILE A 103 2.78 -11.60 5.70
C ILE A 103 2.05 -10.56 6.53
N THR A 104 2.53 -10.34 7.75
CA THR A 104 2.10 -9.23 8.59
C THR A 104 3.15 -8.14 8.51
N ILE A 105 2.75 -6.98 8.02
CA ILE A 105 3.61 -5.79 7.88
C ILE A 105 3.17 -4.68 8.83
N SER A 106 4.06 -3.75 9.17
CA SER A 106 3.73 -2.62 10.04
C SER A 106 2.58 -1.78 9.47
N PHE A 107 1.56 -1.50 10.29
CA PHE A 107 0.52 -0.55 9.92
C PHE A 107 1.12 0.85 9.76
N VAL A 108 0.83 1.50 8.63
CA VAL A 108 1.29 2.86 8.32
C VAL A 108 0.14 3.83 8.61
N PRO A 109 0.22 4.64 9.68
CA PRO A 109 -0.80 5.64 9.96
C PRO A 109 -0.73 6.76 8.92
N GLY A 110 -1.76 6.89 8.10
CA GLY A 110 -1.77 7.83 6.99
C GLY A 110 -3.01 7.70 6.12
N ALA A 111 -3.01 8.36 4.97
CA ALA A 111 -4.05 8.25 3.97
C ALA A 111 -3.49 7.63 2.69
N VAL A 112 -4.24 6.70 2.10
CA VAL A 112 -3.94 6.18 0.76
C VAL A 112 -4.17 7.31 -0.24
N VAL A 113 -3.22 7.55 -1.15
CA VAL A 113 -3.29 8.67 -2.12
C VAL A 113 -4.58 8.61 -2.94
N ARG A 114 -5.03 7.41 -3.34
CA ARG A 114 -6.32 7.22 -4.02
C ARG A 114 -7.49 7.81 -3.24
N GLU A 115 -7.54 7.59 -1.92
CA GLU A 115 -8.63 8.10 -1.08
C GLU A 115 -8.57 9.61 -0.92
N MET A 116 -7.37 10.19 -0.77
CA MET A 116 -7.20 11.64 -0.76
C MET A 116 -7.72 12.29 -2.05
N LEU A 117 -7.41 11.69 -3.20
CA LEU A 117 -7.89 12.17 -4.49
C LEU A 117 -9.41 12.03 -4.62
N ALA A 118 -9.97 10.91 -4.13
CA ALA A 118 -11.41 10.69 -4.15
C ALA A 118 -12.17 11.69 -3.27
N GLU A 119 -11.64 12.03 -2.09
CA GLU A 119 -12.15 13.11 -1.24
C GLU A 119 -12.05 14.48 -1.91
N GLY A 120 -11.01 14.69 -2.73
CA GLY A 120 -10.87 15.86 -3.61
C GLY A 120 -11.79 15.88 -4.83
N GLY A 121 -12.68 14.89 -4.99
CA GLY A 121 -13.66 14.80 -6.06
C GLY A 121 -13.26 13.93 -7.26
N ALA A 122 -12.16 13.18 -7.18
CA ALA A 122 -11.79 12.24 -8.23
C ALA A 122 -12.66 10.98 -8.17
N ASP A 123 -13.39 10.69 -9.25
CA ASP A 123 -14.15 9.44 -9.34
C ASP A 123 -13.23 8.27 -9.74
N ILE A 124 -12.50 7.74 -8.75
CA ILE A 124 -11.46 6.72 -8.92
C ILE A 124 -11.53 5.58 -7.90
N ARG A 125 -12.57 5.50 -7.07
CA ARG A 125 -12.77 4.39 -6.11
C ARG A 125 -13.25 3.13 -6.82
N ASP A 126 -13.02 1.98 -6.22
CA ASP A 126 -13.51 0.71 -6.78
C ASP A 126 -15.04 0.63 -6.67
N ARG A 127 -15.63 1.30 -5.66
CA ARG A 127 -17.08 1.37 -5.43
C ARG A 127 -17.91 2.02 -6.53
N THR A 128 -17.28 2.83 -7.38
CA THR A 128 -17.99 3.50 -8.47
C THR A 128 -18.10 2.64 -9.73
N LEU A 129 -17.55 1.42 -9.74
CA LEU A 129 -17.51 0.57 -10.93
C LEU A 129 -18.59 -0.52 -10.86
N GLU A 130 -19.67 -0.34 -11.61
CA GLU A 130 -20.69 -1.38 -11.83
C GLU A 130 -20.31 -2.36 -12.97
N THR A 131 -19.19 -2.15 -13.68
CA THR A 131 -18.89 -2.85 -14.95
C THR A 131 -17.57 -3.62 -14.96
N ALA A 132 -17.52 -4.65 -15.81
CA ALA A 132 -16.36 -5.52 -15.99
C ALA A 132 -15.08 -4.74 -16.35
N TYR A 133 -13.97 -5.14 -15.74
CA TYR A 133 -12.64 -4.55 -15.90
C TYR A 133 -12.26 -4.33 -17.38
N SER A 134 -11.84 -3.11 -17.72
CA SER A 134 -11.35 -2.74 -19.06
C SER A 134 -10.17 -1.77 -18.96
N ARG A 135 -9.17 -1.94 -19.83
CA ARG A 135 -8.03 -1.01 -19.94
C ARG A 135 -8.45 0.44 -20.22
N ALA A 136 -9.62 0.64 -20.85
CA ALA A 136 -10.16 1.97 -21.08
C ALA A 136 -10.62 2.64 -19.78
N ILE A 137 -11.23 1.86 -18.88
CA ILE A 137 -11.67 2.32 -17.55
C ILE A 137 -10.46 2.72 -16.71
N ASP A 138 -9.40 1.90 -16.69
CA ASP A 138 -8.18 2.22 -15.93
C ASP A 138 -7.51 3.51 -16.41
N LYS A 139 -7.40 3.71 -17.74
CA LYS A 139 -6.85 4.96 -18.29
C LYS A 139 -7.69 6.17 -17.90
N GLU A 140 -9.01 6.03 -17.92
CA GLU A 140 -9.91 7.11 -17.51
C GLU A 140 -9.80 7.39 -16.00
N ARG A 141 -9.65 6.37 -15.15
CA ARG A 141 -9.38 6.55 -13.71
C ARG A 141 -8.07 7.29 -13.47
N ILE A 142 -7.01 6.89 -14.15
CA ILE A 142 -5.70 7.56 -14.06
C ILE A 142 -5.85 9.03 -14.45
N ARG A 143 -6.55 9.30 -15.57
CA ARG A 143 -6.79 10.67 -16.03
C ARG A 143 -7.57 11.50 -15.00
N ARG A 144 -8.70 10.97 -14.49
CA ARG A 144 -9.53 11.65 -13.48
C ARG A 144 -8.78 11.92 -12.20
N GLY A 145 -8.00 10.96 -11.71
CA GLY A 145 -7.15 11.15 -10.54
C GLY A 145 -6.08 12.20 -10.78
N ARG A 146 -5.37 12.11 -11.90
CA ARG A 146 -4.33 13.07 -12.30
C ARG A 146 -4.85 14.50 -12.39
N ASP A 147 -6.05 14.70 -12.94
CA ASP A 147 -6.66 16.03 -13.10
C ASP A 147 -6.93 16.71 -11.73
N VAL A 148 -7.03 15.92 -10.65
CA VAL A 148 -7.28 16.39 -9.28
C VAL A 148 -5.99 16.51 -8.44
N VAL A 149 -4.91 15.81 -8.83
CA VAL A 149 -3.60 15.84 -8.11
C VAL A 149 -3.17 17.27 -7.72
N PRO A 150 -3.17 18.27 -8.62
CA PRO A 150 -2.72 19.63 -8.27
C PRO A 150 -3.49 20.34 -7.15
N ARG A 151 -4.71 19.87 -6.85
CA ARG A 151 -5.58 20.45 -5.81
C ARG A 151 -5.46 19.72 -4.48
N VAL A 152 -5.02 18.46 -4.50
CA VAL A 152 -5.00 17.57 -3.34
C VAL A 152 -3.58 17.36 -2.81
N LEU A 153 -2.60 17.24 -3.71
CA LEU A 153 -1.20 17.04 -3.36
C LEU A 153 -0.40 18.30 -3.69
N SER A 154 0.40 18.72 -2.73
CA SER A 154 1.42 19.75 -2.95
C SER A 154 2.54 19.23 -3.86
N ASP A 155 3.21 20.15 -4.57
CA ASP A 155 4.38 19.78 -5.38
C ASP A 155 5.49 19.15 -4.53
N TRP A 156 5.61 19.54 -3.25
CA TRP A 156 6.50 18.90 -2.29
C TRP A 156 6.15 17.42 -2.07
N GLN A 157 4.88 17.08 -1.83
CA GLN A 157 4.46 15.68 -1.68
C GLN A 157 4.72 14.86 -2.95
N VAL A 158 4.42 15.42 -4.13
CA VAL A 158 4.69 14.75 -5.41
C VAL A 158 6.20 14.49 -5.59
N SER A 159 7.03 15.48 -5.24
CA SER A 159 8.49 15.34 -5.25
C SER A 159 8.99 14.28 -4.25
N ARG A 160 8.40 14.20 -3.05
CA ARG A 160 8.73 13.13 -2.08
C ARG A 160 8.37 11.75 -2.62
N ILE A 161 7.19 11.57 -3.24
CA ILE A 161 6.80 10.29 -3.86
C ILE A 161 7.79 9.90 -4.98
N ALA A 162 8.19 10.87 -5.81
CA ALA A 162 9.21 10.63 -6.85
C ALA A 162 10.57 10.22 -6.24
N GLY A 163 11.02 10.90 -5.19
CA GLY A 163 12.24 10.55 -4.45
C GLY A 163 12.18 9.14 -3.87
N ALA A 164 11.07 8.78 -3.24
CA ALA A 164 10.84 7.45 -2.69
C ALA A 164 10.85 6.34 -3.77
N LEU A 165 10.31 6.62 -4.96
CA LEU A 165 10.41 5.69 -6.10
C LEU A 165 11.87 5.55 -6.57
N ALA A 166 12.63 6.65 -6.59
CA ALA A 166 14.05 6.63 -6.92
C ALA A 166 14.87 5.83 -5.90
N ASP A 167 14.54 5.93 -4.60
CA ASP A 167 15.18 5.15 -3.53
C ASP A 167 14.94 3.65 -3.73
N ILE A 168 13.73 3.24 -4.11
CA ILE A 168 13.39 1.84 -4.46
C ILE A 168 14.20 1.38 -5.69
N HIS A 169 14.32 2.21 -6.72
CA HIS A 169 15.12 1.92 -7.91
C HIS A 169 16.62 1.79 -7.60
N ALA A 170 17.12 2.59 -6.66
CA ALA A 170 18.49 2.57 -6.17
C ALA A 170 18.77 1.32 -5.32
N ALA A 171 17.79 0.87 -4.54
CA ALA A 171 17.82 -0.40 -3.80
C ALA A 171 17.74 -1.63 -4.71
N GLY A 172 17.56 -1.44 -6.03
CA GLY A 172 17.66 -2.52 -7.01
C GLY A 172 16.34 -3.19 -7.33
N TYR A 173 15.21 -2.50 -7.13
CA TYR A 173 13.87 -2.98 -7.49
C TYR A 173 13.18 -2.05 -8.50
N ALA A 174 12.33 -2.61 -9.35
CA ALA A 174 11.27 -1.88 -10.04
C ALA A 174 9.92 -2.38 -9.50
N LEU A 175 8.93 -1.52 -9.32
CA LEU A 175 7.66 -1.89 -8.69
C LEU A 175 6.68 -2.56 -9.64
N GLU A 176 6.71 -2.20 -10.92
CA GLU A 176 5.78 -2.67 -11.94
C GLU A 176 4.28 -2.35 -11.70
N ASP A 177 3.91 -1.74 -10.59
CA ASP A 177 2.53 -1.37 -10.25
C ASP A 177 2.41 -0.02 -9.54
N VAL A 178 3.11 0.99 -10.06
CA VAL A 178 3.01 2.38 -9.55
C VAL A 178 1.61 2.93 -9.84
N LYS A 179 0.80 3.08 -8.78
CA LYS A 179 -0.56 3.65 -8.83
C LYS A 179 -0.95 4.31 -7.51
N PHE A 180 -1.97 5.18 -7.52
CA PHE A 180 -2.43 5.91 -6.33
C PHE A 180 -2.86 5.01 -5.16
N GLY A 181 -3.35 3.80 -5.45
CA GLY A 181 -3.78 2.84 -4.43
C GLY A 181 -2.63 2.16 -3.67
N ASN A 182 -1.40 2.25 -4.19
CA ASN A 182 -0.23 1.56 -3.63
C ASN A 182 0.73 2.52 -2.93
N ILE A 183 0.25 3.73 -2.59
CA ILE A 183 1.02 4.76 -1.91
C ILE A 183 0.19 5.29 -0.75
N ILE A 184 0.76 5.23 0.45
CA ILE A 184 0.24 5.90 1.65
C ILE A 184 1.09 7.13 1.90
N LEU A 185 0.47 8.28 2.18
CA LEU A 185 1.16 9.40 2.81
C LEU A 185 0.94 9.29 4.32
N ASP A 186 2.03 9.13 5.06
CA ASP A 186 1.97 9.04 6.52
C ASP A 186 1.52 10.39 7.14
N ARG A 187 1.38 10.44 8.47
CA ARG A 187 0.99 11.68 9.18
C ARG A 187 1.95 12.86 8.98
N LYS A 188 3.17 12.63 8.53
CA LYS A 188 4.17 13.67 8.22
C LYS A 188 4.16 14.03 6.73
N GLY A 189 3.34 13.36 5.92
CA GLY A 189 3.30 13.52 4.47
C GLY A 189 4.41 12.76 3.75
N GLU A 190 5.12 11.86 4.44
CA GLU A 190 6.13 11.02 3.82
C GLU A 190 5.47 9.83 3.11
N PRO A 191 5.88 9.52 1.87
CA PRO A 191 5.30 8.42 1.12
C PRO A 191 5.80 7.08 1.66
N VAL A 192 4.92 6.08 1.66
CA VAL A 192 5.24 4.68 1.89
C VAL A 192 4.59 3.86 0.78
N PHE A 193 5.40 3.10 0.04
CA PHE A 193 4.92 2.20 -1.00
C PHE A 193 4.47 0.88 -0.39
N ILE A 194 3.29 0.43 -0.79
CA ILE A 194 2.68 -0.82 -0.33
C ILE A 194 2.35 -1.72 -1.53
N ASP A 195 1.97 -2.96 -1.27
CA ASP A 195 1.55 -3.93 -2.30
C ASP A 195 2.68 -4.20 -3.31
N LEU A 196 3.69 -4.94 -2.85
CA LEU A 196 4.94 -5.21 -3.57
C LEU A 196 4.92 -6.56 -4.31
N GLU A 197 3.74 -7.16 -4.47
CA GLU A 197 3.59 -8.48 -5.12
C GLU A 197 4.05 -8.52 -6.59
N ARG A 198 4.29 -7.36 -7.21
CA ARG A 198 4.80 -7.21 -8.58
C ARG A 198 6.23 -6.69 -8.64
N ALA A 199 6.85 -6.40 -7.50
CA ALA A 199 8.18 -5.83 -7.43
C ALA A 199 9.21 -6.78 -8.05
N LEU A 200 9.95 -6.29 -9.04
CA LEU A 200 10.94 -7.03 -9.79
C LEU A 200 12.35 -6.69 -9.28
N PRO A 201 13.13 -7.66 -8.79
CA PRO A 201 14.54 -7.42 -8.51
C PRO A 201 15.29 -7.17 -9.83
N ILE A 202 15.83 -5.97 -9.98
CA ILE A 202 16.54 -5.53 -11.20
C ILE A 202 18.06 -5.45 -11.01
N ALA A 203 18.57 -5.59 -9.78
CA ALA A 203 20.00 -5.53 -9.48
C ALA A 203 20.84 -6.58 -10.23
N ARG A 204 20.25 -7.73 -10.57
CA ARG A 204 20.92 -8.84 -11.28
C ARG A 204 20.61 -8.89 -12.78
N LEU A 205 19.77 -7.98 -13.28
CA LEU A 205 19.40 -7.95 -14.70
C LEU A 205 20.48 -7.23 -15.53
N PRO A 206 20.58 -7.53 -16.84
CA PRO A 206 21.36 -6.71 -17.75
C PRO A 206 20.93 -5.23 -17.66
N ARG A 207 21.90 -4.32 -17.68
CA ARG A 207 21.66 -2.88 -17.46
C ARG A 207 20.52 -2.32 -18.31
N TRP A 208 20.46 -2.67 -19.60
CA TRP A 208 19.42 -2.18 -20.51
C TRP A 208 18.01 -2.62 -20.08
N LEU A 209 17.86 -3.82 -19.49
CA LEU A 209 16.59 -4.34 -19.01
C LEU A 209 16.20 -3.71 -17.68
N ALA A 210 17.16 -3.53 -16.76
CA ALA A 210 16.95 -2.80 -15.52
C ALA A 210 16.52 -1.34 -15.80
N ASP A 211 17.20 -0.67 -16.73
CA ASP A 211 16.87 0.69 -17.15
C ASP A 211 15.50 0.76 -17.84
N HIS A 212 15.14 -0.26 -18.63
CA HIS A 212 13.80 -0.35 -19.21
C HIS A 212 12.72 -0.48 -18.12
N ALA A 213 12.89 -1.37 -17.14
CA ALA A 213 11.94 -1.55 -16.04
C ALA A 213 11.75 -0.25 -15.22
N ARG A 214 12.85 0.44 -14.90
CA ARG A 214 12.78 1.77 -14.25
C ARG A 214 12.00 2.78 -15.09
N GLN A 215 12.19 2.80 -16.40
CA GLN A 215 11.44 3.68 -17.31
C GLN A 215 9.95 3.33 -17.35
N LEU A 216 9.57 2.05 -17.21
CA LEU A 216 8.17 1.63 -17.10
C LEU A 216 7.52 2.27 -15.87
N ASP A 217 8.18 2.17 -14.72
CA ASP A 217 7.70 2.78 -13.48
C ASP A 217 7.60 4.30 -13.59
N TRP A 218 8.63 4.96 -14.12
CA TRP A 218 8.60 6.42 -14.30
C TRP A 218 7.53 6.89 -15.28
N ARG A 219 7.22 6.10 -16.31
CA ARG A 219 6.08 6.37 -17.17
C ARG A 219 4.77 6.25 -16.41
N LYS A 220 4.56 5.17 -15.64
CA LYS A 220 3.37 5.00 -14.80
C LYS A 220 3.25 6.14 -13.79
N PHE A 221 4.36 6.55 -13.17
CA PHE A 221 4.40 7.70 -12.27
C PHE A 221 3.91 8.98 -12.98
N ARG A 222 4.45 9.32 -14.16
CA ARG A 222 4.00 10.50 -14.92
C ARG A 222 2.55 10.40 -15.37
N ASP A 223 2.10 9.21 -15.75
CA ASP A 223 0.70 8.98 -16.12
C ASP A 223 -0.24 9.34 -14.94
N HIS A 224 0.18 9.08 -13.70
CA HIS A 224 -0.59 9.37 -12.48
C HIS A 224 -0.39 10.80 -11.96
N PHE A 225 0.86 11.29 -11.86
CA PHE A 225 1.19 12.53 -11.16
C PHE A 225 1.51 13.71 -12.10
N GLY A 226 1.58 13.47 -13.41
CA GLY A 226 2.01 14.45 -14.41
C GLY A 226 3.52 14.68 -14.42
N ASP A 227 3.96 15.64 -15.24
CA ASP A 227 5.39 15.96 -15.45
C ASP A 227 5.99 16.89 -14.37
N ARG A 228 5.34 16.98 -13.20
CA ARG A 228 5.72 17.92 -12.13
C ARG A 228 6.92 17.48 -11.30
N ALA A 229 7.42 16.26 -11.53
CA ALA A 229 8.65 15.76 -10.94
C ALA A 229 9.77 15.78 -11.99
N ALA A 230 10.36 16.96 -12.19
CA ALA A 230 11.60 17.15 -12.95
C ALA A 230 12.50 18.11 -12.17
#